data_AF-A0A963JKX0-F1
#
_entry.id   AF-A0A963JKX0-F1
#
_cell.length_a   1.000
_cell.length_b   1.000
_cell.length_c   1.000
_cell.angle_alpha   90.00
_cell.angle_beta   90.00
_cell.angle_gamma   90.00
#
_symmetry.space_group_name_H-M   'P 1'
#
loop_
_entity.id
_entity.type
_entity.pdbx_description
1 polymer ?
#
loop_
_entity_poly.entity_id
_entity_poly.type
_entity_poly.pdbx_seq_one_letter_code
_entity_poly.pdbx_strand_id
1 'polypeptide(L)'
;TLESIAQTPAGFSASEVTGYSPEQVRRAAEALVAEGRLCRANVSPRRVRYFARPAQAEAYVRERPRASPQPMVAGSRAKAAWSVDEPGLITSKTRIIRATPPPRDVYRTNTYQQF
;
A
#
# COMPACT_ATOMS: atom_id res chain seq x y z
N THR A 1 -21.41 23.72 4.79
CA THR A 1 -21.90 22.33 4.64
C THR A 1 -21.00 21.60 3.65
N LEU A 2 -20.91 20.26 3.69
CA LEU A 2 -20.03 19.49 2.78
C LEU A 2 -20.34 19.75 1.30
N GLU A 3 -21.61 19.97 0.96
CA GLU A 3 -22.04 20.31 -0.40
C GLU A 3 -21.45 21.64 -0.89
N SER A 4 -21.39 22.66 -0.03
CA SER A 4 -20.81 23.95 -0.36
C SER A 4 -19.30 23.83 -0.62
N ILE A 5 -18.60 22.98 0.14
CA ILE A 5 -17.17 22.71 -0.08
C ILE A 5 -16.99 21.94 -1.39
N ALA A 6 -17.87 20.99 -1.70
CA ALA A 6 -17.84 20.19 -2.92
C ALA A 6 -18.09 20.97 -4.22
N GLN A 7 -18.62 22.20 -4.14
CA GLN A 7 -18.75 23.09 -5.31
C GLN A 7 -17.42 23.67 -5.77
N THR A 8 -16.38 23.64 -4.93
CA THR A 8 -15.06 24.09 -5.36
C THR A 8 -14.53 23.19 -6.49
N PRO A 9 -13.85 23.76 -7.50
CA PRO A 9 -13.36 22.99 -8.65
C PRO A 9 -12.32 21.93 -8.25
N ALA A 10 -11.65 22.09 -7.12
CA ALA A 10 -10.70 21.11 -6.60
C ALA A 10 -11.36 19.90 -5.90
N GLY A 11 -12.64 20.00 -5.55
CA GLY A 11 -13.34 19.07 -4.67
C GLY A 11 -12.74 19.06 -3.25
N PHE A 12 -13.19 18.13 -2.42
CA PHE A 12 -12.65 17.96 -1.06
C PHE A 12 -12.36 16.50 -0.71
N SER A 13 -11.42 16.29 0.20
CA SER A 13 -11.16 15.03 0.88
C SER A 13 -11.55 15.11 2.34
N ALA A 14 -11.85 13.97 2.96
CA ALA A 14 -12.27 13.92 4.36
C ALA A 14 -11.23 14.51 5.33
N SER A 15 -9.95 14.47 4.98
CA SER A 15 -8.83 15.01 5.76
C SER A 15 -8.63 16.53 5.60
N GLU A 16 -9.23 17.17 4.59
CA GLU A 16 -9.16 18.63 4.39
C GLU A 16 -10.25 19.38 5.18
N VAL A 17 -11.26 18.68 5.69
CA VAL A 17 -12.35 19.25 6.48
C VAL A 17 -11.93 19.34 7.94
N THR A 18 -11.76 20.56 8.44
CA THR A 18 -11.40 20.82 9.84
C THR A 18 -12.63 20.82 10.75
N GLY A 19 -12.45 20.52 12.04
CA GLY A 19 -13.51 20.54 13.05
C GLY A 19 -14.28 19.24 13.26
N TYR A 20 -14.03 18.21 12.45
CA TYR A 20 -14.62 16.87 12.59
C TYR A 20 -13.56 15.78 12.39
N SER A 21 -13.81 14.58 12.89
CA SER A 21 -12.93 13.45 12.58
C SER A 21 -13.07 13.05 11.09
N PRO A 22 -11.99 12.60 10.42
CA PRO A 22 -12.06 12.16 9.03
C PRO A 22 -13.08 11.04 8.79
N GLU A 23 -13.31 10.17 9.78
CA GLU A 23 -14.31 9.11 9.68
C GLU A 23 -15.74 9.64 9.65
N GLN A 24 -16.05 10.64 10.50
CA GLN A 24 -17.37 11.28 10.50
C GLN A 24 -17.64 11.99 9.18
N VAL A 25 -16.65 12.72 8.66
CA VAL A 25 -16.75 13.41 7.37
C VAL A 25 -16.95 12.40 6.25
N ARG A 26 -16.23 11.28 6.29
CA ARG A 26 -16.35 10.21 5.29
C ARG A 26 -17.74 9.57 5.32
N ARG A 27 -18.28 9.22 6.49
CA ARG A 27 -19.64 8.66 6.61
C ARG A 27 -20.70 9.63 6.09
N ALA A 28 -20.59 10.91 6.43
CA ALA A 28 -21.51 11.94 5.95
C ALA A 28 -21.42 12.12 4.43
N ALA A 29 -20.21 12.14 3.87
CA ALA A 29 -20.00 12.22 2.43
C ALA A 29 -20.51 10.98 1.69
N GLU A 30 -20.32 9.77 2.24
CA GLU A 30 -20.85 8.52 1.68
C GLU A 30 -22.38 8.49 1.69
N ALA A 31 -23.04 9.00 2.74
CA ALA A 31 -24.50 9.16 2.77
C ALA A 31 -24.99 10.10 1.65
N LEU A 32 -24.32 11.25 1.47
CA LEU A 32 -24.65 12.21 0.40
C LEU A 32 -24.37 11.66 -1.01
N VAL A 33 -23.40 10.76 -1.16
CA VAL A 33 -23.17 10.03 -2.43
C VAL A 33 -24.30 9.02 -2.68
N ALA A 34 -24.76 8.31 -1.65
CA ALA A 34 -25.90 7.38 -1.78
C ALA A 34 -27.20 8.10 -2.16
N GLU A 35 -27.38 9.33 -1.71
CA GLU A 35 -28.48 10.22 -2.10
C GLU A 35 -28.29 10.88 -3.49
N GLY A 36 -27.16 10.66 -4.16
CA GLY A 36 -26.86 11.25 -5.47
C GLY A 36 -26.52 12.74 -5.45
N ARG A 37 -26.30 13.33 -4.26
CA ARG A 37 -25.98 14.75 -4.09
C ARG A 37 -24.49 15.06 -4.26
N LEU A 38 -23.64 14.04 -4.10
CA LEU A 38 -22.19 14.12 -4.32
C LEU A 38 -21.72 13.02 -5.26
N CYS A 39 -20.64 13.30 -5.97
CA CYS A 39 -19.95 12.36 -6.85
C CYS A 39 -18.58 12.02 -6.28
N ARG A 40 -18.21 10.74 -6.37
CA ARG A 40 -16.95 10.20 -5.86
C ARG A 40 -15.92 10.08 -6.96
N ALA A 41 -14.74 10.70 -6.78
CA ALA A 41 -13.57 10.47 -7.61
C ALA A 41 -12.53 9.63 -6.86
N ASN A 42 -12.19 8.48 -7.44
CA ASN A 42 -11.18 7.58 -6.89
C ASN A 42 -9.79 7.94 -7.44
N VAL A 43 -8.92 8.44 -6.57
CA VAL A 43 -7.54 8.80 -6.94
C VAL A 43 -6.61 7.61 -6.71
N SER A 44 -6.86 6.84 -5.66
CA SER A 44 -6.17 5.58 -5.33
C SER A 44 -7.06 4.75 -4.40
N PRO A 45 -6.73 3.47 -4.09
CA PRO A 45 -7.50 2.66 -3.16
C PRO A 45 -7.68 3.30 -1.77
N ARG A 46 -6.77 4.21 -1.38
CA ARG A 46 -6.78 4.90 -0.09
C ARG A 46 -7.12 6.38 -0.16
N ARG A 47 -7.26 6.97 -1.35
CA ARG A 47 -7.54 8.40 -1.52
C ARG A 47 -8.76 8.62 -2.38
N VAL A 48 -9.77 9.25 -1.78
CA VAL A 48 -11.05 9.60 -2.39
C VAL A 48 -11.25 11.10 -2.28
N ARG A 49 -11.73 11.72 -3.36
CA ARG A 49 -12.23 13.10 -3.36
C ARG A 49 -13.70 13.13 -3.75
N TYR A 50 -14.43 14.08 -3.19
CA TYR A 50 -15.86 14.29 -3.42
C TYR A 50 -16.09 15.61 -4.15
N PHE A 51 -17.02 15.58 -5.11
CA PHE A 51 -17.37 16.70 -5.99
C PHE A 51 -18.89 16.87 -6.06
N ALA A 52 -19.36 18.08 -6.34
CA ALA A 52 -20.79 18.34 -6.52
C ALA A 52 -21.33 17.87 -7.88
N ARG A 53 -20.49 17.77 -8.91
CA ARG A 53 -20.91 17.37 -10.27
C ARG A 53 -20.12 16.16 -10.79
N PRO A 54 -20.75 15.25 -11.55
CA PRO A 54 -20.08 14.08 -12.11
C PRO A 54 -18.98 14.47 -13.09
N ALA A 55 -19.21 15.48 -13.93
CA ALA A 55 -18.23 15.98 -14.89
C ALA A 55 -16.91 16.46 -14.23
N GLN A 56 -16.98 17.03 -13.02
CA GLN A 56 -15.79 17.45 -12.27
C GLN A 56 -15.01 16.26 -11.73
N ALA A 57 -15.72 15.24 -11.21
CA ALA A 57 -15.09 14.01 -10.74
C ALA A 57 -14.37 13.27 -11.87
N GLU A 58 -14.98 13.21 -13.06
CA GLU A 58 -14.39 12.59 -14.24
C GLU A 58 -13.19 13.37 -14.78
N ALA A 59 -13.30 14.69 -14.88
CA ALA A 59 -12.19 15.55 -15.29
C ALA A 59 -10.99 15.38 -14.37
N TYR A 60 -11.21 15.34 -13.05
CA TYR A 60 -10.17 15.14 -12.05
C TYR A 60 -9.44 13.79 -12.21
N VAL A 61 -10.17 12.72 -12.52
CA VAL A 61 -9.57 11.40 -12.76
C VAL A 61 -8.82 11.36 -14.09
N ARG A 62 -9.33 12.05 -15.12
CA ARG A 62 -8.72 12.09 -16.46
C ARG A 62 -7.42 12.89 -16.50
N GLU A 63 -7.36 14.02 -15.79
CA GLU A 63 -6.17 14.89 -15.74
C GLU A 63 -5.05 14.31 -14.88
N ARG A 64 -5.36 13.38 -13.97
CA ARG A 64 -4.36 12.68 -13.19
C ARG A 64 -3.59 11.72 -14.11
N PRO A 65 -2.25 11.84 -14.20
CA PRO A 65 -1.46 10.78 -14.81
C PRO A 65 -1.74 9.51 -14.01
N ARG A 66 -2.34 8.52 -14.68
CA ARG A 66 -2.54 7.18 -14.13
C ARG A 66 -1.14 6.75 -13.67
N ALA A 67 -0.92 6.66 -12.36
CA ALA A 67 0.37 6.27 -11.85
C ALA A 67 0.74 4.98 -12.59
N SER A 68 1.80 5.04 -13.42
CA SER A 68 2.30 3.85 -14.10
C SER A 68 2.36 2.77 -13.04
N PRO A 69 1.80 1.58 -13.28
CA PRO A 69 1.86 0.51 -12.31
C PRO A 69 3.32 0.38 -11.94
N GLN A 70 3.68 0.83 -10.72
CA GLN A 70 5.02 0.58 -10.26
C GLN A 70 5.11 -0.93 -10.28
N PRO A 71 6.11 -1.50 -10.97
CA PRO A 71 6.31 -2.94 -10.91
C PRO A 71 6.36 -3.25 -9.42
N MET A 72 5.41 -4.05 -8.95
CA MET A 72 5.44 -4.55 -7.60
C MET A 72 6.81 -5.21 -7.46
N VAL A 73 7.72 -4.55 -6.75
CA VAL A 73 8.92 -5.21 -6.27
C VAL A 73 8.36 -6.36 -5.47
N ALA A 74 8.53 -7.58 -5.98
CA ALA A 74 7.99 -8.80 -5.41
C ALA A 74 8.55 -8.95 -3.99
N GLY A 75 7.85 -8.34 -3.04
CA GLY A 75 8.13 -8.46 -1.63
C GLY A 75 7.75 -9.87 -1.20
N SER A 76 8.78 -10.67 -0.95
CA SER A 76 8.84 -11.97 -0.29
C SER A 76 9.23 -13.15 -1.20
N ARG A 77 10.50 -13.56 -1.06
CA ARG A 77 11.13 -14.76 -1.65
C ARG A 77 11.21 -14.79 -3.18
N ALA A 78 11.89 -13.81 -3.78
CA ALA A 78 12.65 -14.14 -4.98
C ALA A 78 13.72 -15.17 -4.57
N LYS A 79 13.54 -16.43 -4.96
CA LYS A 79 14.59 -17.44 -4.79
C LYS A 79 15.79 -16.97 -5.61
N ALA A 80 17.00 -17.11 -5.05
CA ALA A 80 18.20 -16.87 -5.82
C ALA A 80 18.15 -17.74 -7.09
N ALA A 81 18.37 -17.14 -8.25
CA ALA A 81 18.22 -17.80 -9.55
C ALA A 81 19.44 -18.65 -9.93
N TRP A 82 20.36 -18.91 -8.99
CA TRP A 82 21.57 -19.67 -9.26
C TRP A 82 21.25 -21.15 -9.42
N SER A 83 21.89 -21.78 -10.41
CA SER A 83 21.79 -23.22 -10.63
C SER A 83 22.48 -23.98 -9.49
N VAL A 84 22.03 -25.20 -9.20
CA VAL A 84 22.64 -26.08 -8.17
C VAL A 84 24.12 -26.34 -8.48
N ASP A 85 24.48 -26.36 -9.75
CA ASP A 85 25.84 -26.65 -10.23
C ASP A 85 26.70 -25.39 -10.43
N GLU A 86 26.18 -24.20 -10.10
CA GLU A 86 26.93 -22.96 -10.31
C GLU A 86 28.02 -22.84 -9.23
N PRO A 87 29.32 -22.77 -9.60
CA PRO A 87 30.39 -22.70 -8.62
C PRO A 87 30.25 -21.39 -7.83
N GLY A 88 30.01 -21.50 -6.52
CA GLY A 88 29.88 -20.35 -5.64
C GLY A 88 31.09 -19.43 -5.78
N LEU A 89 30.88 -18.20 -6.22
CA LEU A 89 31.93 -17.23 -6.49
C LEU A 89 32.51 -16.69 -5.17
N ILE A 90 33.42 -17.46 -4.56
CA ILE A 90 34.17 -17.04 -3.37
C ILE A 90 35.29 -16.12 -3.85
N THR A 91 35.16 -14.83 -3.56
CA THR A 91 36.17 -13.81 -3.87
C THR A 91 36.98 -13.47 -2.62
N SER A 92 38.05 -12.68 -2.79
CA SER A 92 38.86 -12.16 -1.68
C SER A 92 38.08 -11.29 -0.67
N LYS A 93 36.86 -10.85 -1.03
CA LYS A 93 35.97 -10.09 -0.14
C LYS A 93 34.90 -10.95 0.54
N THR A 94 34.79 -12.23 0.19
CA THR A 94 33.77 -13.12 0.75
C THR A 94 34.11 -13.46 2.21
N ARG A 95 33.32 -12.91 3.14
CA ARG A 95 33.48 -13.16 4.59
C ARG A 95 32.82 -14.48 4.95
N ILE A 96 33.62 -15.53 5.14
CA ILE A 96 33.13 -16.83 5.60
C ILE A 96 33.04 -16.81 7.13
N ILE A 97 31.82 -16.81 7.66
CA ILE A 97 31.57 -16.93 9.10
C ILE A 97 31.33 -18.42 9.38
N ARG A 98 32.33 -19.09 9.96
CA ARG A 98 32.16 -20.47 10.46
C ARG A 98 31.52 -20.40 11.83
N ALA A 99 30.39 -21.08 12.01
CA ALA A 99 29.84 -21.28 13.35
C ALA A 99 30.81 -22.13 14.18
N THR A 100 30.99 -21.78 15.45
CA THR A 100 31.72 -22.60 16.41
C THR A 100 31.05 -23.97 16.48
N PRO A 101 31.78 -25.09 16.43
CA PRO A 101 31.19 -26.40 16.64
C PRO A 101 30.44 -26.41 17.98
N PRO A 102 29.23 -26.99 18.04
CA PRO A 102 28.46 -27.02 19.27
C PRO A 102 29.26 -27.72 20.37
N PRO A 103 29.17 -27.26 21.62
CA PRO A 103 29.79 -27.96 22.75
C PRO A 103 29.23 -29.39 22.83
N ARG A 104 30.12 -30.34 23.15
CA ARG A 104 29.85 -31.79 23.07
C ARG A 104 28.66 -32.27 23.92
N ASP A 105 28.18 -31.45 24.86
CA ASP A 105 27.15 -31.81 25.83
C ASP A 105 25.74 -31.23 25.53
N VAL A 106 25.51 -30.69 24.32
CA VAL A 106 24.17 -30.22 23.93
C VAL A 106 23.34 -31.38 23.38
N TYR A 107 22.70 -32.15 24.28
CA TYR A 107 21.78 -33.24 23.94
C TYR A 107 20.34 -32.79 23.57
N ARG A 108 20.07 -31.48 23.54
CA ARG A 108 18.76 -30.93 23.17
C ARG A 108 18.90 -29.70 22.28
N THR A 109 19.12 -29.95 20.99
CA THR A 109 18.70 -28.98 19.97
C THR A 109 17.20 -29.12 19.77
N ASN A 110 16.47 -28.01 19.89
CA ASN A 110 15.01 -27.90 19.81
C ASN A 110 14.51 -28.10 18.35
N THR A 111 14.97 -29.16 17.69
CA THR A 111 14.60 -29.53 16.32
C THR A 111 13.58 -30.65 16.41
N TYR A 112 12.30 -30.26 16.41
CA TYR A 112 11.07 -31.02 16.17
C TYR A 112 11.06 -32.54 16.48
N GLN A 113 10.21 -32.96 17.42
CA GLN A 113 9.60 -34.30 17.32
C GLN A 113 8.60 -34.27 16.16
N GLN A 114 8.93 -34.96 15.08
CA GLN A 114 7.96 -35.34 14.06
C GLN A 114 7.02 -36.38 14.70
N PHE A 115 5.71 -36.10 14.66
CA PHE A 115 4.69 -37.14 14.74
C PHE A 115 4.65 -37.91 13.42
#